data_AF-A0A1V5WDM2-F1
#
_entry.id   AF-A0A1V5WDM2-F1
#
_cell.length_a   1.000
_cell.length_b   1.000
_cell.length_c   1.000
_cell.angle_alpha   90.00
_cell.angle_beta   90.00
_cell.angle_gamma   90.00
#
_symmetry.space_group_name_H-M   'P 1'
#
loop_
_entity.id
_entity.type
_entity.pdbx_description
1 polymer ?
#
loop_
_entity_poly.entity_id
_entity_poly.type
_entity_poly.pdbx_seq_one_letter_code
_entity_poly.pdbx_strand_id
1 'polypeptide(L)'
;MEYNRDNAHCCGSVLTLIKEPPVAVVVGQHRLDEAVEAGAQKVLAACPCCEFQFRVTRQKTQAPVEIEDLARFCAERLGYTDLPDPHPEVQAQWAVFEAMIALMSPQGFADVMGTMWPELVDAMPFGMGKMMRALGKVPGALAAMRPLFPVLFPKMMPMMMPKVMDTMLARVAERIPMPDYMAEQMPQLMPQVMDNLMPHMIGDVVPLVTDPLIAYLKEA
;
A
#
# COMPACT_ATOMS: atom_id res chain seq x y z
N MET A 1 -19.92 24.98 -10.40
CA MET A 1 -18.78 24.54 -11.23
C MET A 1 -18.17 25.77 -11.90
N GLU A 2 -17.44 26.56 -11.11
CA GLU A 2 -16.71 27.74 -11.57
C GLU A 2 -15.75 27.38 -12.73
N TYR A 3 -14.99 26.29 -12.56
CA TYR A 3 -14.07 25.78 -13.55
C TYR A 3 -14.72 24.63 -14.33
N ASN A 4 -14.85 24.75 -15.65
CA ASN A 4 -15.52 23.76 -16.49
C ASN A 4 -14.93 23.69 -17.91
N ARG A 5 -15.30 22.64 -18.66
CA ARG A 5 -14.76 22.33 -20.00
C ARG A 5 -13.23 22.26 -19.98
N ASP A 6 -12.56 23.03 -20.83
CA ASP A 6 -11.10 23.04 -20.95
C ASP A 6 -10.39 23.60 -19.71
N ASN A 7 -11.13 24.27 -18.82
CA ASN A 7 -10.61 24.75 -17.54
C ASN A 7 -10.90 23.78 -16.39
N ALA A 8 -11.46 22.60 -16.65
CA ALA A 8 -11.82 21.66 -15.58
C ALA A 8 -10.57 21.13 -14.85
N HIS A 9 -10.60 21.23 -13.53
CA HIS A 9 -9.60 20.64 -12.64
C HIS A 9 -9.63 19.10 -12.70
N CYS A 10 -8.45 18.48 -12.62
CA CYS A 10 -8.27 17.04 -12.60
C CYS A 10 -8.93 16.40 -11.37
N CYS A 11 -9.32 15.12 -11.49
CA CYS A 11 -9.84 14.35 -10.36
C CYS A 11 -8.76 14.01 -9.31
N GLY A 12 -7.48 14.01 -9.71
CA GLY A 12 -6.34 13.66 -8.84
C GLY A 12 -5.95 12.19 -8.85
N SER A 13 -6.63 11.31 -9.61
CA SER A 13 -6.46 9.85 -9.54
C SER A 13 -5.02 9.37 -9.74
N VAL A 14 -4.27 10.02 -10.63
CA VAL A 14 -2.87 9.67 -10.91
C VAL A 14 -2.00 9.82 -9.66
N LEU A 15 -2.28 10.81 -8.80
CA LEU A 15 -1.53 11.01 -7.55
C LEU A 15 -1.70 9.83 -6.60
N THR A 16 -2.89 9.21 -6.56
CA THR A 16 -3.15 7.97 -5.83
C THR A 16 -2.32 6.80 -6.37
N LEU A 17 -2.13 6.73 -7.69
CA LEU A 17 -1.38 5.64 -8.33
C LEU A 17 0.13 5.77 -8.18
N ILE A 18 0.67 6.99 -8.11
CA ILE A 18 2.13 7.20 -8.19
C ILE A 18 2.81 7.43 -6.84
N LYS A 19 2.23 8.24 -5.94
CA LYS A 19 3.00 8.66 -4.74
C LYS A 19 2.21 9.32 -3.61
N GLU A 20 1.17 10.10 -3.92
CA GLU A 20 0.56 11.03 -2.95
C GLU A 20 -0.97 10.83 -2.80
N PRO A 21 -1.45 9.64 -2.34
CA PRO A 21 -2.89 9.42 -2.12
C PRO A 21 -3.59 10.48 -1.25
N PRO A 22 -2.99 11.02 -0.17
CA PRO A 22 -3.62 12.09 0.60
C PRO A 22 -3.85 13.37 -0.22
N VAL A 23 -2.90 13.74 -1.09
CA VAL A 23 -3.02 14.91 -1.97
C VAL A 23 -4.08 14.66 -3.05
N ALA A 24 -4.19 13.43 -3.55
CA ALA A 24 -5.23 13.05 -4.50
C ALA A 24 -6.65 13.31 -3.94
N VAL A 25 -6.86 13.03 -2.65
CA VAL A 25 -8.13 13.32 -1.96
C VAL A 25 -8.41 14.82 -1.93
N VAL A 26 -7.40 15.65 -1.62
CA VAL A 26 -7.52 17.12 -1.60
C VAL A 26 -7.89 17.65 -2.99
N VAL A 27 -7.19 17.20 -4.03
CA VAL A 27 -7.48 17.61 -5.43
C VAL A 27 -8.89 17.20 -5.84
N GLY A 28 -9.28 15.96 -5.54
CA GLY A 28 -10.64 15.48 -5.80
C GLY A 28 -11.69 16.28 -5.04
N GLN A 29 -11.39 16.70 -3.80
CA GLN A 29 -12.32 17.43 -2.95
C GLN A 29 -12.67 18.80 -3.55
N HIS A 30 -11.68 19.55 -4.03
CA HIS A 30 -11.93 20.81 -4.73
C HIS A 30 -12.93 20.63 -5.88
N ARG A 31 -12.80 19.54 -6.65
CA ARG A 31 -13.72 19.21 -7.74
C ARG A 31 -15.14 18.88 -7.27
N LEU A 32 -15.28 18.15 -6.16
CA LEU A 32 -16.59 17.82 -5.61
C LEU A 32 -17.26 19.03 -4.97
N ASP A 33 -16.51 19.92 -4.31
CA ASP A 33 -17.02 21.16 -3.76
C ASP A 33 -17.61 22.06 -4.84
N GLU A 34 -16.89 22.23 -5.97
CA GLU A 34 -17.39 22.97 -7.13
C GLU A 34 -18.72 22.41 -7.68
N ALA A 35 -18.94 21.09 -7.57
CA ALA A 35 -20.17 20.43 -7.98
C ALA A 35 -21.30 20.67 -6.97
N VAL A 36 -21.01 20.57 -5.68
CA VAL A 36 -21.95 20.88 -4.59
C VAL A 36 -22.40 22.33 -4.65
N GLU A 37 -21.48 23.27 -4.83
CA GLU A 37 -21.78 24.70 -5.01
C GLU A 37 -22.63 24.98 -6.26
N ALA A 38 -22.53 24.13 -7.28
CA ALA A 38 -23.39 24.21 -8.48
C ALA A 38 -24.82 23.71 -8.23
N GLY A 39 -25.10 23.13 -7.06
CA GLY A 39 -26.35 22.43 -6.78
C GLY A 39 -26.44 21.05 -7.45
N ALA A 40 -25.31 20.44 -7.84
CA ALA A 40 -25.32 19.11 -8.45
C ALA A 40 -25.69 18.05 -7.41
N GLN A 41 -26.66 17.20 -7.74
CA GLN A 41 -27.01 16.02 -6.94
C GLN A 41 -26.06 14.84 -7.22
N LYS A 42 -25.47 14.82 -8.42
CA LYS A 42 -24.67 13.73 -8.94
C LYS A 42 -23.56 14.22 -9.85
N VAL A 43 -22.38 13.63 -9.73
CA VAL A 43 -21.24 13.78 -10.64
C VAL A 43 -21.12 12.51 -11.46
N LEU A 44 -21.16 12.66 -12.78
CA LEU A 44 -20.97 11.57 -13.73
C LEU A 44 -19.52 11.53 -14.20
N ALA A 45 -18.90 10.36 -14.15
CA ALA A 45 -17.54 10.15 -14.63
C ALA A 45 -17.54 9.20 -15.84
N ALA A 46 -16.86 9.60 -16.91
CA ALA A 46 -16.66 8.75 -18.11
C ALA A 46 -15.31 8.02 -18.11
N CYS A 47 -14.51 8.21 -17.05
CA CYS A 47 -13.20 7.62 -16.88
C CYS A 47 -13.21 6.79 -15.59
N PRO A 48 -12.88 5.48 -15.64
CA PRO A 48 -12.86 4.63 -14.45
C PRO A 48 -11.96 5.18 -13.34
N CYS A 49 -10.82 5.79 -13.69
CA CYS A 49 -9.94 6.41 -12.71
C CYS A 49 -10.55 7.66 -12.05
N CYS A 50 -11.35 8.44 -12.79
CA CYS A 50 -12.08 9.59 -12.22
C CYS A 50 -13.23 9.13 -11.32
N GLU A 51 -14.02 8.15 -11.76
CA GLU A 51 -15.08 7.56 -10.96
C GLU A 51 -14.53 7.02 -9.64
N PHE A 52 -13.45 6.23 -9.71
CA PHE A 52 -12.70 5.74 -8.57
C PHE A 52 -12.29 6.87 -7.62
N GLN A 53 -11.55 7.84 -8.13
CA GLN A 53 -10.99 8.88 -7.29
C GLN A 53 -12.08 9.72 -6.63
N PHE A 54 -13.16 10.04 -7.34
CA PHE A 54 -14.27 10.78 -6.76
C PHE A 54 -15.04 9.98 -5.72
N ARG A 55 -15.19 8.66 -5.89
CA ARG A 55 -15.80 7.80 -4.85
C ARG A 55 -14.93 7.74 -3.60
N VAL A 56 -13.61 7.59 -3.75
CA VAL A 56 -12.66 7.61 -2.63
C VAL A 56 -12.69 8.97 -1.92
N THR A 57 -12.61 10.07 -2.67
CA THR A 57 -12.70 11.42 -2.11
C THR A 57 -14.01 11.57 -1.35
N ARG A 58 -15.16 11.27 -1.97
CA ARG A 58 -16.47 11.35 -1.32
C ARG A 58 -16.53 10.56 -0.02
N GLN A 59 -16.00 9.34 0.02
CA GLN A 59 -15.98 8.52 1.24
C GLN A 59 -15.14 9.18 2.35
N LYS A 60 -13.96 9.69 2.01
CA LYS A 60 -13.01 10.28 2.97
C LYS A 60 -13.42 11.68 3.46
N THR A 61 -14.14 12.44 2.64
CA THR A 61 -14.55 13.81 2.96
C THR A 61 -16.04 13.93 3.30
N GLN A 62 -16.80 12.85 3.13
CA GLN A 62 -18.25 12.80 3.32
C GLN A 62 -19.01 13.79 2.43
N ALA A 63 -18.50 14.06 1.23
CA ALA A 63 -19.15 14.96 0.27
C ALA A 63 -20.60 14.50 -0.03
N PRO A 64 -21.59 15.42 -0.05
CA PRO A 64 -23.00 15.06 -0.16
C PRO A 64 -23.46 14.72 -1.59
N VAL A 65 -22.56 14.71 -2.57
CA VAL A 65 -22.87 14.46 -3.98
C VAL A 65 -22.72 12.97 -4.34
N GLU A 66 -23.60 12.43 -5.17
CA GLU A 66 -23.48 11.05 -5.67
C GLU A 66 -22.44 10.95 -6.78
N ILE A 67 -21.71 9.83 -6.86
CA ILE A 67 -20.75 9.57 -7.94
C ILE A 67 -21.20 8.35 -8.74
N GLU A 68 -21.40 8.53 -10.04
CA GLU A 68 -21.85 7.47 -10.93
C GLU A 68 -21.04 7.43 -12.23
N ASP A 69 -20.86 6.23 -12.78
CA ASP A 69 -20.35 6.04 -14.14
C ASP A 69 -21.35 6.59 -15.17
N LEU A 70 -20.83 7.30 -16.17
CA LEU A 70 -21.64 7.92 -17.22
C LEU A 70 -22.40 6.87 -18.05
N ALA A 71 -21.77 5.73 -18.37
CA ALA A 71 -22.39 4.70 -19.19
C ALA A 71 -23.53 4.01 -18.42
N ARG A 72 -23.35 3.72 -17.13
CA ARG A 72 -24.41 3.22 -16.25
C ARG A 72 -25.59 4.18 -16.21
N PHE A 73 -25.33 5.46 -15.93
CA PHE A 73 -26.38 6.47 -15.88
C PHE A 73 -27.19 6.51 -17.19
N CYS A 74 -26.50 6.50 -18.34
CA CYS A 74 -27.16 6.47 -19.65
C CYS A 74 -27.96 5.19 -19.89
N ALA A 75 -27.43 4.02 -19.51
CA ALA A 75 -28.11 2.74 -19.68
C ALA A 75 -29.39 2.65 -18.85
N GLU A 76 -29.37 3.10 -17.59
CA GLU A 76 -30.55 3.15 -16.73
C GLU A 76 -31.65 4.05 -17.35
N ARG A 77 -31.26 5.19 -17.96
CA ARG A 77 -32.20 6.08 -18.67
C ARG A 77 -32.76 5.51 -19.97
N LEU A 78 -32.09 4.52 -20.55
CA LEU A 78 -32.56 3.76 -21.71
C LEU A 78 -33.44 2.56 -21.31
N GLY A 79 -33.68 2.34 -20.01
CA GLY A 79 -34.53 1.27 -19.49
C GLY A 79 -33.78 0.00 -19.09
N TYR A 80 -32.45 -0.01 -19.13
CA TYR A 80 -31.63 -1.11 -18.63
C TYR A 80 -31.44 -0.96 -17.12
N THR A 81 -32.44 -1.34 -16.34
CA THR A 81 -32.48 -1.12 -14.88
C THR A 81 -31.99 -2.30 -14.05
N ASP A 82 -31.70 -3.46 -14.66
CA ASP A 82 -31.26 -4.68 -14.00
C ASP A 82 -29.72 -4.84 -13.98
N LEU A 83 -28.99 -3.74 -14.14
CA LEU A 83 -27.54 -3.74 -14.09
C LEU A 83 -27.04 -3.93 -12.65
N PRO A 84 -26.23 -4.98 -12.36
CA PRO A 84 -25.68 -5.20 -11.03
C PRO A 84 -24.87 -3.97 -10.59
N ASP A 85 -25.03 -3.54 -9.34
CA ASP A 85 -24.23 -2.46 -8.78
C ASP A 85 -22.80 -2.98 -8.51
N PRO A 86 -21.77 -2.48 -9.22
CA PRO A 86 -20.41 -2.91 -8.99
C PRO A 86 -19.83 -2.32 -7.69
N HIS A 87 -20.47 -1.33 -7.06
CA HIS A 87 -19.87 -0.53 -5.99
C HIS A 87 -19.35 -1.35 -4.80
N PRO A 88 -20.04 -2.38 -4.27
CA PRO A 88 -19.54 -3.16 -3.14
C PRO A 88 -18.27 -3.95 -3.47
N GLU A 89 -18.25 -4.64 -4.62
CA GLU A 89 -17.09 -5.41 -5.09
C GLU A 89 -15.92 -4.48 -5.39
N VAL A 90 -16.21 -3.37 -6.07
CA VAL A 90 -15.24 -2.36 -6.43
C VAL A 90 -14.60 -1.73 -5.19
N GLN A 91 -15.39 -1.41 -4.14
CA GLN A 91 -14.86 -0.93 -2.87
C GLN A 91 -14.00 -1.97 -2.16
N ALA A 92 -14.41 -3.25 -2.17
CA ALA A 92 -13.63 -4.33 -1.56
C ALA A 92 -12.25 -4.48 -2.23
N GLN A 93 -12.22 -4.47 -3.57
CA GLN A 93 -10.98 -4.50 -4.34
C GLN A 93 -10.11 -3.26 -4.08
N TRP A 94 -10.72 -2.08 -3.86
CA TRP A 94 -9.99 -0.86 -3.53
C TRP A 94 -9.35 -0.89 -2.15
N ALA A 95 -10.04 -1.40 -1.13
CA ALA A 95 -9.48 -1.53 0.21
C ALA A 95 -8.19 -2.35 0.18
N VAL A 96 -8.17 -3.40 -0.66
CA VAL A 96 -6.98 -4.21 -0.90
C VAL A 96 -5.89 -3.42 -1.62
N PHE A 97 -6.23 -2.68 -2.68
CA PHE A 97 -5.27 -1.86 -3.42
C PHE A 97 -4.61 -0.77 -2.55
N GLU A 98 -5.40 -0.05 -1.74
CA GLU A 98 -4.89 0.97 -0.81
C GLU A 98 -3.97 0.35 0.25
N ALA A 99 -4.35 -0.80 0.79
CA ALA A 99 -3.52 -1.52 1.75
C ALA A 99 -2.20 -2.00 1.13
N MET A 100 -2.22 -2.43 -0.14
CA MET A 100 -1.01 -2.84 -0.86
C MET A 100 -0.09 -1.65 -1.15
N ILE A 101 -0.63 -0.48 -1.55
CA ILE A 101 0.17 0.74 -1.69
C ILE A 101 0.86 1.09 -0.37
N ALA A 102 0.12 1.05 0.75
CA ALA A 102 0.67 1.35 2.06
C ALA A 102 1.77 0.35 2.45
N LEU A 103 1.53 -0.95 2.21
CA LEU A 103 2.48 -2.03 2.46
C LEU A 103 3.78 -1.88 1.64
N MET A 104 3.67 -1.46 0.38
CA MET A 104 4.82 -1.29 -0.53
C MET A 104 5.64 -0.03 -0.26
N SER A 105 5.25 0.79 0.73
CA SER A 105 6.08 1.91 1.20
C SER A 105 7.25 1.41 2.07
N PRO A 106 8.36 2.17 2.19
CA PRO A 106 9.46 1.80 3.07
C PRO A 106 9.03 1.55 4.52
N GLN A 107 8.11 2.38 5.04
CA GLN A 107 7.56 2.24 6.38
C GLN A 107 6.66 1.01 6.49
N GLY A 108 5.71 0.84 5.57
CA GLY A 108 4.80 -0.31 5.60
C GLY A 108 5.54 -1.64 5.52
N PHE A 109 6.60 -1.70 4.70
CA PHE A 109 7.46 -2.87 4.60
C PHE A 109 8.25 -3.11 5.89
N ALA A 110 8.88 -2.06 6.46
CA ALA A 110 9.57 -2.15 7.74
C ALA A 110 8.65 -2.62 8.88
N ASP A 111 7.38 -2.17 8.89
CA ASP A 111 6.38 -2.57 9.87
C ASP A 111 6.02 -4.05 9.75
N VAL A 112 6.02 -4.63 8.54
CA VAL A 112 5.86 -6.09 8.36
C VAL A 112 7.10 -6.82 8.83
N MET A 113 8.31 -6.36 8.49
CA MET A 113 9.54 -6.97 8.99
C MET A 113 9.58 -6.98 10.53
N GLY A 114 9.06 -5.92 11.16
CA GLY A 114 8.95 -5.78 12.60
C GLY A 114 8.13 -6.88 13.30
N THR A 115 7.27 -7.61 12.59
CA THR A 115 6.44 -8.68 13.17
C THR A 115 7.04 -10.08 13.02
N MET A 116 8.25 -10.18 12.47
CA MET A 116 8.89 -11.47 12.16
C MET A 116 10.39 -11.48 12.51
N TRP A 117 10.80 -10.76 13.56
CA TRP A 117 12.20 -10.73 13.98
C TRP A 117 12.81 -12.11 14.27
N PRO A 118 12.13 -13.05 14.96
CA PRO A 118 12.69 -14.39 15.16
C PRO A 118 13.04 -15.08 13.84
N GLU A 119 12.11 -15.09 12.90
CA GLU A 119 12.23 -15.72 11.58
C GLU A 119 13.32 -15.03 10.74
N LEU A 120 13.37 -13.70 10.76
CA LEU A 120 14.41 -12.92 10.08
C LEU A 120 15.80 -13.21 10.65
N VAL A 121 15.96 -13.21 11.97
CA VAL A 121 17.26 -13.48 12.61
C VAL A 121 17.70 -14.92 12.34
N ASP A 122 16.79 -15.88 12.40
CA ASP A 122 17.10 -17.30 12.15
C ASP A 122 17.41 -17.58 10.66
N ALA A 123 16.83 -16.80 9.75
CA ALA A 123 17.11 -16.89 8.32
C ALA A 123 18.50 -16.37 7.92
N MET A 124 19.15 -15.55 8.76
CA MET A 124 20.45 -14.93 8.46
C MET A 124 21.51 -15.97 8.05
N PRO A 125 22.25 -15.74 6.94
CA PRO A 125 23.21 -16.70 6.42
C PRO A 125 24.44 -16.88 7.32
N PHE A 126 25.20 -17.96 7.08
CA PHE A 126 26.49 -18.23 7.72
C PHE A 126 26.47 -18.28 9.26
N GLY A 127 25.32 -18.61 9.86
CA GLY A 127 25.16 -18.63 11.31
C GLY A 127 25.14 -17.24 11.96
N MET A 128 25.01 -16.18 11.16
CA MET A 128 25.00 -14.79 11.64
C MET A 128 23.87 -14.55 12.64
N GLY A 129 22.72 -15.21 12.52
CA GLY A 129 21.64 -15.10 13.50
C GLY A 129 22.07 -15.45 14.94
N LYS A 130 22.76 -16.57 15.12
CA LYS A 130 23.29 -16.99 16.43
C LYS A 130 24.33 -16.00 16.96
N MET A 131 25.21 -15.51 16.09
CA MET A 131 26.19 -14.48 16.43
C MET A 131 25.52 -13.17 16.84
N MET A 132 24.50 -12.71 16.12
CA MET A 132 23.78 -11.47 16.42
C MET A 132 23.06 -11.55 17.77
N ARG A 133 22.43 -12.70 18.09
CA ARG A 133 21.85 -12.95 19.43
C ARG A 133 22.91 -12.94 20.53
N ALA A 134 24.09 -13.52 20.28
CA ALA A 134 25.19 -13.49 21.25
C ALA A 134 25.71 -12.05 21.48
N LEU A 135 25.85 -11.26 20.42
CA LEU A 135 26.28 -9.86 20.50
C LEU A 135 25.23 -8.96 21.16
N GLY A 136 23.95 -9.28 21.05
CA GLY A 136 22.87 -8.58 21.77
C GLY A 136 23.01 -8.62 23.29
N LYS A 137 23.63 -9.68 23.82
CA LYS A 137 23.91 -9.85 25.25
C LYS A 137 25.14 -9.07 25.73
N VAL A 138 25.94 -8.52 24.82
CA VAL A 138 27.13 -7.73 25.14
C VAL A 138 26.78 -6.24 25.04
N PRO A 139 26.83 -5.47 26.14
CA PRO A 139 26.51 -4.05 26.13
C PRO A 139 27.34 -3.29 25.10
N GLY A 140 26.67 -2.59 24.16
CA GLY A 140 27.30 -1.74 23.16
C GLY A 140 27.83 -2.45 21.90
N ALA A 141 27.90 -3.78 21.87
CA ALA A 141 28.46 -4.51 20.73
C ALA A 141 27.65 -4.33 19.43
N LEU A 142 26.32 -4.45 19.50
CA LEU A 142 25.45 -4.21 18.34
C LEU A 142 25.46 -2.75 17.86
N ALA A 143 25.61 -1.80 18.78
CA ALA A 143 25.68 -0.38 18.44
C ALA A 143 26.97 -0.05 17.67
N ALA A 144 28.09 -0.70 18.01
CA ALA A 144 29.35 -0.55 17.27
C ALA A 144 29.27 -1.10 15.84
N MET A 145 28.39 -2.07 15.58
CA MET A 145 28.17 -2.64 14.25
C MET A 145 27.17 -1.85 13.40
N ARG A 146 26.48 -0.85 13.97
CA ARG A 146 25.47 -0.03 13.26
C ARG A 146 25.94 0.53 11.90
N PRO A 147 27.17 1.05 11.75
CA PRO A 147 27.65 1.57 10.46
C PRO A 147 27.74 0.52 9.35
N LEU A 148 27.75 -0.78 9.71
CA LEU A 148 27.90 -1.88 8.76
C LEU A 148 26.56 -2.37 8.21
N PHE A 149 25.44 -2.14 8.90
CA PHE A 149 24.12 -2.61 8.49
C PHE A 149 23.65 -2.10 7.11
N PRO A 150 23.85 -0.82 6.72
CA PRO A 150 23.51 -0.35 5.37
C PRO A 150 24.17 -1.12 4.24
N VAL A 151 25.34 -1.71 4.49
CA VAL A 151 26.09 -2.49 3.48
C VAL A 151 25.75 -3.98 3.55
N LEU A 152 25.55 -4.53 4.75
CA LEU A 152 25.27 -5.95 4.93
C LEU A 152 23.82 -6.31 4.61
N PHE A 153 22.87 -5.50 5.06
CA PHE A 153 21.45 -5.81 4.99
C PHE A 153 20.96 -6.01 3.53
N PRO A 154 21.33 -5.16 2.54
CA PRO A 154 20.98 -5.40 1.14
C PRO A 154 21.57 -6.67 0.55
N LYS A 155 22.74 -7.11 1.02
CA LYS A 155 23.37 -8.35 0.55
C LYS A 155 22.75 -9.59 1.19
N MET A 156 22.33 -9.47 2.46
CA MET A 156 21.74 -10.56 3.22
C MET A 156 20.29 -10.81 2.87
N MET A 157 19.51 -9.76 2.64
CA MET A 157 18.07 -9.88 2.43
C MET A 157 17.71 -10.86 1.29
N PRO A 158 18.32 -10.80 0.08
CA PRO A 158 18.02 -11.77 -0.98
C PRO A 158 18.27 -13.24 -0.59
N MET A 159 19.27 -13.50 0.27
CA MET A 159 19.54 -14.85 0.79
C MET A 159 18.54 -15.29 1.87
N MET A 160 17.92 -14.33 2.55
CA MET A 160 16.92 -14.57 3.60
C MET A 160 15.51 -14.71 3.03
N MET A 161 15.17 -13.95 1.97
CA MET A 161 13.82 -13.87 1.39
C MET A 161 13.17 -15.24 1.15
N PRO A 162 13.84 -16.23 0.52
CA PRO A 162 13.22 -17.54 0.29
C PRO A 162 12.83 -18.29 1.57
N LYS A 163 13.53 -18.03 2.69
CA LYS A 163 13.26 -18.70 3.98
C LYS A 163 12.16 -18.03 4.79
N VAL A 164 11.89 -16.76 4.53
CA VAL A 164 10.90 -15.96 5.27
C VAL A 164 9.67 -15.62 4.43
N MET A 165 9.63 -16.03 3.16
CA MET A 165 8.54 -15.73 2.22
C MET A 165 7.19 -16.20 2.76
N ASP A 166 7.10 -17.43 3.26
CA ASP A 166 5.85 -17.97 3.79
C ASP A 166 5.35 -17.18 5.01
N THR A 167 6.26 -16.84 5.93
CA THR A 167 5.93 -15.97 7.07
C THR A 167 5.48 -14.59 6.60
N MET A 168 6.18 -14.00 5.63
CA MET A 168 5.81 -12.70 5.07
C MET A 168 4.43 -12.73 4.42
N LEU A 169 4.13 -13.76 3.63
CA LEU A 169 2.80 -13.97 3.04
C LEU A 169 1.72 -14.09 4.12
N ALA A 170 1.97 -14.84 5.19
CA ALA A 170 1.04 -14.94 6.32
C ALA A 170 0.82 -13.58 6.99
N ARG A 171 1.88 -12.81 7.26
CA ARG A 171 1.77 -11.46 7.84
C ARG A 171 1.03 -10.48 6.95
N VAL A 172 1.18 -10.60 5.62
CA VAL A 172 0.44 -9.78 4.65
C VAL A 172 -1.04 -10.17 4.64
N ALA A 173 -1.36 -11.46 4.64
CA ALA A 173 -2.73 -11.95 4.68
C ALA A 173 -3.48 -11.55 5.97
N GLU A 174 -2.78 -11.49 7.11
CA GLU A 174 -3.33 -10.98 8.37
C GLU A 174 -3.72 -9.50 8.31
N ARG A 175 -3.07 -8.72 7.44
CA ARG A 175 -3.27 -7.26 7.33
C ARG A 175 -4.23 -6.85 6.22
N ILE A 176 -4.31 -7.65 5.16
CA ILE A 176 -5.02 -7.28 3.94
C ILE A 176 -6.10 -8.33 3.64
N PRO A 177 -7.39 -7.98 3.74
CA PRO A 177 -8.50 -8.89 3.47
C PRO A 177 -8.66 -9.12 1.96
N MET A 178 -7.73 -9.88 1.38
CA MET A 178 -7.71 -10.21 -0.03
C MET A 178 -8.84 -11.20 -0.38
N PRO A 179 -9.54 -11.02 -1.51
CA PRO A 179 -10.37 -12.06 -2.10
C PRO A 179 -9.56 -13.34 -2.39
N ASP A 180 -10.22 -14.50 -2.36
CA ASP A 180 -9.59 -15.82 -2.55
C ASP A 180 -8.73 -15.87 -3.82
N TYR A 181 -9.29 -15.41 -4.96
CA TYR A 181 -8.58 -15.42 -6.24
C TYR A 181 -7.27 -14.60 -6.21
N MET A 182 -7.22 -13.55 -5.39
CA MET A 182 -6.04 -12.70 -5.26
C MET A 182 -5.02 -13.36 -4.32
N ALA A 183 -5.48 -13.91 -3.20
CA ALA A 183 -4.65 -14.64 -2.24
C ALA A 183 -3.95 -15.84 -2.89
N GLU A 184 -4.65 -16.59 -3.75
CA GLU A 184 -4.10 -17.73 -4.50
C GLU A 184 -2.92 -17.34 -5.43
N GLN A 185 -2.89 -16.10 -5.92
CA GLN A 185 -1.84 -15.61 -6.82
C GLN A 185 -0.62 -15.06 -6.06
N MET A 186 -0.77 -14.70 -4.78
CA MET A 186 0.30 -14.05 -3.99
C MET A 186 1.61 -14.84 -3.92
N PRO A 187 1.62 -16.18 -3.75
CA PRO A 187 2.87 -16.95 -3.74
C PRO A 187 3.68 -16.82 -5.02
N GLN A 188 3.03 -16.64 -6.16
CA GLN A 188 3.69 -16.46 -7.46
C GLN A 188 4.09 -15.00 -7.71
N LEU A 189 3.24 -14.05 -7.32
CA LEU A 189 3.45 -12.62 -7.57
C LEU A 189 4.48 -12.00 -6.62
N MET A 190 4.44 -12.33 -5.33
CA MET A 190 5.28 -11.67 -4.32
C MET A 190 6.78 -11.76 -4.62
N PRO A 191 7.36 -12.92 -5.01
CA PRO A 191 8.78 -12.97 -5.36
C PRO A 191 9.14 -11.97 -6.46
N GLN A 192 8.31 -11.87 -7.51
CA GLN A 192 8.55 -10.94 -8.63
C GLN A 192 8.41 -9.48 -8.19
N VAL A 193 7.45 -9.17 -7.33
CA VAL A 193 7.29 -7.84 -6.74
C VAL A 193 8.52 -7.47 -5.93
N MET A 194 9.00 -8.38 -5.08
CA MET A 194 10.17 -8.16 -4.24
C MET A 194 11.45 -7.98 -5.07
N ASP A 195 11.65 -8.79 -6.11
CA ASP A 195 12.80 -8.66 -7.00
C ASP A 195 12.86 -7.30 -7.70
N ASN A 196 11.70 -6.74 -8.06
CA ASN A 196 11.61 -5.43 -8.69
C ASN A 196 11.67 -4.27 -7.68
N LEU A 197 11.01 -4.40 -6.52
CA LEU A 197 10.87 -3.31 -5.55
C LEU A 197 12.10 -3.17 -4.65
N MET A 198 12.65 -4.29 -4.17
CA MET A 198 13.70 -4.27 -3.15
C MET A 198 14.96 -3.49 -3.54
N PRO A 199 15.50 -3.61 -4.77
CA PRO A 199 16.71 -2.85 -5.16
C PRO A 199 16.52 -1.33 -5.05
N HIS A 200 15.29 -0.84 -5.19
CA HIS A 200 14.96 0.58 -5.15
C HIS A 200 14.49 1.05 -3.77
N MET A 201 14.03 0.14 -2.91
CA MET A 201 13.44 0.45 -1.60
C MET A 201 14.38 0.17 -0.42
N ILE A 202 15.35 -0.74 -0.59
CA ILE A 202 16.19 -1.24 0.52
C ILE A 202 16.91 -0.12 1.28
N GLY A 203 17.38 0.91 0.58
CA GLY A 203 18.09 2.04 1.17
C GLY A 203 17.24 2.83 2.17
N ASP A 204 15.94 2.96 1.89
CA ASP A 204 14.99 3.67 2.74
C ASP A 204 14.46 2.78 3.87
N VAL A 205 14.44 1.46 3.67
CA VAL A 205 14.02 0.47 4.69
C VAL A 205 15.09 0.30 5.77
N VAL A 206 16.37 0.25 5.41
CA VAL A 206 17.45 -0.05 6.38
C VAL A 206 17.42 0.85 7.63
N PRO A 207 17.28 2.18 7.52
CA PRO A 207 17.19 3.06 8.68
C PRO A 207 16.00 2.75 9.59
N LEU A 208 14.88 2.30 9.02
CA LEU A 208 13.64 2.02 9.73
C LEU A 208 13.69 0.69 10.50
N VAL A 209 14.45 -0.29 10.00
CA VAL A 209 14.55 -1.63 10.60
C VAL A 209 15.73 -1.81 11.55
N THR A 210 16.78 -0.99 11.40
CA THR A 210 18.04 -1.16 12.15
C THR A 210 17.85 -1.04 13.66
N ASP A 211 17.26 0.05 14.13
CA ASP A 211 17.11 0.30 15.57
C ASP A 211 16.12 -0.68 16.23
N PRO A 212 14.96 -0.99 15.62
CA PRO A 212 14.07 -2.05 16.10
C PRO A 212 14.72 -3.43 16.18
N LEU A 213 15.54 -3.81 15.19
CA LEU A 213 16.28 -5.07 15.22
C LEU A 213 17.29 -5.12 16.38
N ILE A 214 18.03 -4.03 16.61
CA ILE A 214 18.96 -3.94 17.74
C ILE A 214 18.21 -4.07 19.07
N ALA A 215 17.05 -3.43 19.20
CA ALA A 215 16.21 -3.53 20.39
C ALA A 215 15.76 -4.97 20.63
N TYR A 216 15.22 -5.64 19.60
CA TYR A 216 14.84 -7.05 19.66
C TYR A 216 16.02 -7.94 20.12
N LEU A 217 17.21 -7.77 19.52
CA LEU A 217 18.36 -8.62 19.83
C LEU A 217 18.92 -8.42 21.24
N LYS A 218 18.70 -7.25 21.87
CA LYS A 218 19.09 -7.02 23.27
C LYS A 218 18.20 -7.77 24.26
N GLU A 219 16.97 -8.07 23.85
CA GLU A 219 15.95 -8.74 24.68
C GLU A 219 15.88 -10.25 24.42
N ALA A 220 16.53 -10.75 23.35
CA ALA A 220 16.43 -12.12 22.84
C ALA A 220 17.51 -13.13 23.32
#